data_AF-A0A538TUQ3-F1
#
_entry.id   AF-A0A538TUQ3-F1
#
_cell.length_a   1.000
_cell.length_b   1.000
_cell.length_c   1.000
_cell.angle_alpha   90.00
_cell.angle_beta   90.00
_cell.angle_gamma   90.00
#
_symmetry.space_group_name_H-M   'P 1'
#
loop_
_entity.id
_entity.type
_entity.pdbx_description
1 polymer ?
#
loop_
_entity_poly.entity_id
_entity_poly.type
_entity_poly.pdbx_seq_one_letter_code
_entity_poly.pdbx_strand_id
1 'polypeptide(L)'
;MAGPSGFWAKVTDEVRTVSDRTRRGAKRAVQIGVIRVDLISLRRDRSQALASLGERALTLWRNSAAAEIESDEEALRLRTRIDAVEEAIETKRAELARLRQGGAAEAPAPDQRTPASIDL
;
A
#
# COMPACT_ATOMS: atom_id res chain seq x y z
N MET A 1 -16.59 -8.51 46.68
CA MET A 1 -15.95 -9.72 46.14
C MET A 1 -16.59 -10.05 44.81
N ALA A 2 -15.87 -9.95 43.69
CA ALA A 2 -16.37 -10.43 42.40
C ALA A 2 -16.33 -11.96 42.43
N GLY A 3 -17.50 -12.60 42.37
CA GLY A 3 -17.58 -14.06 42.31
C GLY A 3 -16.93 -14.63 41.04
N PRO A 4 -16.77 -15.95 40.94
CA PRO A 4 -16.12 -16.63 39.80
C PRO A 4 -16.71 -16.22 38.44
N SER A 5 -17.98 -15.79 38.37
CA SER A 5 -18.62 -15.26 37.16
C SER A 5 -17.97 -13.95 36.64
N GLY A 6 -17.48 -13.08 37.52
CA GLY A 6 -16.84 -11.81 37.14
C GLY A 6 -15.42 -11.97 36.58
N PHE A 7 -14.71 -13.02 36.99
CA PHE A 7 -13.40 -13.35 36.45
C PHE A 7 -13.50 -13.88 35.02
N TRP A 8 -14.35 -14.89 34.78
CA TRP A 8 -14.56 -15.44 33.44
C TRP A 8 -15.12 -14.41 32.45
N ALA A 9 -15.97 -13.48 32.90
CA ALA A 9 -16.43 -12.37 32.09
C ALA A 9 -15.28 -11.46 31.63
N LYS A 10 -14.35 -11.11 32.54
CA LYS A 10 -13.14 -10.33 32.18
C LYS A 10 -12.24 -11.06 31.20
N VAL A 11 -11.96 -12.34 31.44
CA VAL A 11 -11.14 -13.16 30.53
C VAL A 11 -11.78 -13.23 29.14
N THR A 12 -13.10 -13.42 29.07
CA THR A 12 -13.84 -13.48 27.80
C THR A 12 -13.76 -12.15 27.06
N ASP A 13 -13.91 -11.03 27.76
CA ASP A 13 -13.84 -9.69 27.17
C ASP A 13 -12.42 -9.35 26.68
N GLU A 14 -11.40 -9.77 27.43
CA GLU A 14 -10.00 -9.60 27.06
C GLU A 14 -9.63 -10.43 25.82
N VAL A 15 -10.03 -11.70 25.77
CA VAL A 15 -9.87 -12.57 24.58
C VAL A 15 -10.59 -11.99 23.38
N ARG A 16 -11.82 -11.50 23.56
CA ARG A 16 -12.60 -10.87 22.49
C ARG A 16 -11.90 -9.63 21.95
N THR A 17 -11.40 -8.78 22.84
CA THR A 17 -10.66 -7.56 22.49
C THR A 17 -9.37 -7.87 21.71
N VAL A 18 -8.60 -8.87 22.15
CA VAL A 18 -7.39 -9.31 21.46
C VAL A 18 -7.73 -9.91 20.10
N SER A 19 -8.76 -10.75 20.01
CA SER A 19 -9.22 -11.35 18.76
C SER A 19 -9.66 -10.29 17.75
N ASP A 20 -10.47 -9.31 18.17
CA ASP A 20 -10.92 -8.21 17.32
C ASP A 20 -9.74 -7.35 16.85
N ARG A 21 -8.76 -7.08 17.72
CA ARG A 21 -7.52 -6.38 17.36
C ARG A 21 -6.71 -7.15 16.32
N THR A 22 -6.49 -8.45 16.53
CA THR A 22 -5.77 -9.31 15.57
C THR A 22 -6.47 -9.35 14.23
N ARG A 23 -7.80 -9.46 14.22
CA ARG A 23 -8.61 -9.43 12.99
C ARG A 23 -8.45 -8.10 12.24
N ARG A 24 -8.51 -6.96 12.94
CA ARG A 24 -8.26 -5.64 12.34
C ARG A 24 -6.83 -5.52 11.79
N GLY A 25 -5.84 -5.99 12.54
CA GLY A 25 -4.44 -6.04 12.12
C GLY A 25 -4.23 -6.88 10.85
N ALA A 26 -4.79 -8.09 10.81
CA ALA A 26 -4.70 -8.98 9.66
C ALA A 26 -5.37 -8.38 8.41
N LYS A 27 -6.58 -7.81 8.55
CA LYS A 27 -7.27 -7.13 7.44
C LYS A 27 -6.43 -5.99 6.87
N ARG A 28 -5.83 -5.16 7.74
CA ARG A 28 -4.96 -4.05 7.34
C ARG A 28 -3.68 -4.54 6.64
N ALA A 29 -3.05 -5.61 7.15
CA ALA A 29 -1.87 -6.20 6.54
C ALA A 29 -2.16 -6.72 5.12
N VAL A 30 -3.30 -7.39 4.92
CA VAL A 30 -3.75 -7.84 3.60
C VAL A 30 -3.96 -6.65 2.67
N GLN A 31 -4.66 -5.60 3.12
CA GLN A 31 -4.90 -4.41 2.29
C GLN A 31 -3.59 -3.72 1.89
N ILE A 32 -2.64 -3.57 2.81
CA ILE A 32 -1.30 -3.06 2.52
C ILE A 32 -0.58 -3.94 1.48
N GLY A 33 -0.71 -5.27 1.60
CA GLY A 33 -0.18 -6.23 0.66
C GLY A 33 -0.72 -6.02 -0.76
N VAL A 34 -2.05 -5.93 -0.91
CA VAL A 34 -2.72 -5.67 -2.19
C VAL A 34 -2.21 -4.38 -2.82
N ILE A 35 -2.18 -3.27 -2.07
CA ILE A 35 -1.73 -1.98 -2.60
C ILE A 35 -0.26 -2.01 -3.04
N ARG A 36 0.59 -2.76 -2.33
CA ARG A 36 2.00 -2.93 -2.74
C ARG A 36 2.12 -3.67 -4.07
N VAL A 37 1.32 -4.71 -4.28
CA VAL A 37 1.28 -5.45 -5.55
C VAL A 37 0.76 -4.53 -6.66
N ASP A 38 -0.34 -3.81 -6.43
CA ASP A 38 -0.88 -2.83 -7.38
C ASP A 38 0.18 -1.80 -7.80
N LEU A 39 0.94 -1.25 -6.84
CA LEU A 39 2.01 -0.30 -7.11
C LEU A 39 3.15 -0.90 -7.94
N ILE A 40 3.47 -2.18 -7.75
CA ILE A 40 4.49 -2.87 -8.57
C ILE A 40 3.99 -3.02 -10.00
N SER A 41 2.73 -3.45 -10.18
CA SER A 41 2.10 -3.56 -11.50
C SER A 41 2.04 -2.23 -12.22
N LEU A 42 1.57 -1.17 -11.56
CA LEU A 42 1.51 0.18 -12.14
C LEU A 42 2.89 0.71 -12.54
N ARG A 43 3.94 0.44 -11.75
CA ARG A 43 5.32 0.81 -12.11
C ARG A 43 5.78 0.10 -13.38
N ARG A 44 5.43 -1.18 -13.53
CA ARG A 44 5.73 -1.96 -14.74
C ARG A 44 4.98 -1.39 -15.94
N ASP A 45 3.70 -1.08 -15.78
CA ASP A 45 2.88 -0.49 -16.84
C ASP A 45 3.43 0.87 -17.30
N ARG A 46 3.86 1.71 -16.34
CA ARG A 46 4.53 2.99 -16.64
C ARG A 46 5.82 2.77 -17.42
N SER A 47 6.67 1.85 -16.98
CA SER A 47 7.92 1.52 -17.68
C SER A 47 7.67 1.04 -19.10
N GLN A 48 6.64 0.22 -19.31
CA GLN A 48 6.26 -0.26 -20.64
C GLN A 48 5.72 0.87 -21.53
N ALA A 49 4.89 1.76 -20.99
CA ALA A 49 4.36 2.91 -21.73
C ALA A 49 5.47 3.88 -22.13
N LEU A 50 6.42 4.17 -21.21
CA LEU A 50 7.61 4.98 -21.50
C LEU A 50 8.50 4.34 -22.56
N ALA A 51 8.74 3.03 -22.49
CA ALA A 51 9.51 2.32 -23.50
C ALA A 51 8.85 2.40 -24.89
N SER A 52 7.52 2.25 -24.94
CA SER A 52 6.75 2.36 -26.18
C SER A 52 6.82 3.78 -26.76
N LEU A 53 6.75 4.81 -25.91
CA LEU A 53 6.91 6.20 -26.32
C LEU A 53 8.32 6.49 -26.84
N GLY A 54 9.35 5.95 -26.16
CA GLY A 54 10.73 6.04 -26.61
C GLY A 54 10.96 5.40 -27.98
N GLU A 55 10.39 4.21 -28.21
CA GLU A 55 10.47 3.54 -29.51
C GLU A 55 9.75 4.35 -30.61
N ARG A 56 8.60 4.95 -30.29
CA ARG A 56 7.87 5.83 -31.22
C ARG A 56 8.70 7.07 -31.57
N ALA A 57 9.28 7.72 -30.57
CA ALA A 57 10.16 8.87 -30.74
C ALA A 57 11.38 8.52 -31.61
N LEU A 58 12.00 7.38 -31.35
CA LEU A 58 13.15 6.90 -32.13
C LEU A 58 12.77 6.61 -33.58
N THR A 59 11.59 6.04 -33.81
CA THR A 59 11.06 5.78 -35.16
C THR A 59 10.86 7.09 -35.93
N LEU A 60 10.23 8.09 -35.31
CA LEU A 60 10.05 9.41 -35.92
C LEU A 60 11.40 10.08 -36.23
N TRP A 61 12.36 9.98 -35.30
CA TRP A 61 13.70 10.51 -35.50
C TRP A 61 14.41 9.85 -36.68
N ARG A 62 14.38 8.52 -36.80
CA ARG A 62 14.97 7.77 -37.93
C ARG A 62 14.35 8.14 -39.28
N ASN A 63 13.09 8.56 -39.29
CA ASN A 63 12.36 8.98 -40.48
C ASN A 63 12.44 10.48 -40.75
N SER A 64 13.32 11.22 -40.05
CA SER A 64 13.44 12.68 -40.15
C SER A 64 12.15 13.45 -39.82
N ALA A 65 11.23 12.83 -39.08
CA ALA A 65 9.93 13.36 -38.68
C ALA A 65 9.88 13.68 -37.17
N ALA A 66 11.03 13.93 -36.54
CA ALA A 66 11.10 14.17 -35.09
C ALA A 66 10.23 15.35 -34.62
N ALA A 67 10.06 16.37 -35.47
CA ALA A 67 9.21 17.53 -35.18
C ALA A 67 7.71 17.18 -35.07
N GLU A 68 7.28 16.03 -35.60
CA GLU A 68 5.88 15.62 -35.62
C GLU A 68 5.45 14.89 -34.34
N ILE A 69 6.38 14.63 -33.40
CA ILE A 69 6.10 13.86 -32.18
C ILE A 69 4.98 14.44 -31.31
N GLU A 70 4.83 15.77 -31.30
CA GLU A 70 3.79 16.45 -30.52
C GLU A 70 2.39 16.33 -31.16
N SER A 71 2.35 16.06 -32.46
CA SER A 71 1.12 15.85 -33.24
C SER A 71 0.83 14.38 -33.54
N ASP A 72 1.78 13.49 -33.25
CA ASP A 72 1.66 12.07 -33.51
C ASP A 72 0.61 11.43 -32.60
N GLU A 73 -0.41 10.84 -33.20
CA GLU A 73 -1.57 10.29 -32.48
C GLU A 73 -1.16 9.21 -31.46
N GLU A 74 -0.24 8.33 -31.84
CA GLU A 74 0.23 7.26 -30.95
C GLU A 74 1.08 7.82 -29.80
N ALA A 75 1.96 8.80 -30.07
CA ALA A 75 2.72 9.48 -29.03
C ALA A 75 1.81 10.21 -28.03
N LEU A 76 0.76 10.89 -28.50
CA LEU A 76 -0.24 11.54 -27.64
C LEU A 76 -1.00 10.52 -26.79
N ARG A 77 -1.46 9.42 -27.40
CA ARG A 77 -2.12 8.32 -26.68
C ARG A 77 -1.21 7.71 -25.60
N LEU A 78 0.06 7.49 -25.91
CA LEU A 78 1.04 6.95 -24.96
C LEU A 78 1.30 7.92 -23.82
N ARG A 79 1.40 9.23 -24.10
CA ARG A 79 1.51 10.28 -23.08
C ARG A 79 0.31 10.30 -22.14
N THR A 80 -0.91 10.31 -22.68
CA THR A 80 -2.13 10.23 -21.85
C THR A 80 -2.16 8.98 -20.98
N ARG A 81 -1.70 7.84 -21.52
CA ARG A 81 -1.59 6.60 -20.73
C ARG A 81 -0.56 6.74 -19.61
N ILE A 82 0.59 7.35 -19.85
CA ILE A 82 1.61 7.59 -18.82
C ILE A 82 1.02 8.45 -17.71
N ASP A 83 0.38 9.57 -18.06
CA ASP A 83 -0.23 10.49 -17.09
C ASP A 83 -1.27 9.78 -16.21
N ALA A 84 -2.15 8.96 -16.81
CA ALA A 84 -3.15 8.18 -16.09
C ALA A 84 -2.53 7.13 -15.14
N VAL A 85 -1.44 6.47 -15.56
CA VAL A 85 -0.72 5.51 -14.71
C VAL A 85 -0.02 6.23 -13.55
N GLU A 86 0.53 7.42 -13.79
CA GLU A 86 1.16 8.23 -12.74
C GLU A 86 0.15 8.71 -11.69
N GLU A 87 -1.01 9.17 -12.12
CA GLU A 87 -2.11 9.53 -11.22
C GLU A 87 -2.56 8.33 -10.35
N ALA A 88 -2.70 7.15 -10.96
CA ALA A 88 -3.03 5.92 -10.24
C ALA A 88 -1.96 5.55 -9.21
N ILE A 89 -0.67 5.73 -9.55
CA ILE A 89 0.45 5.51 -8.62
C ILE A 89 0.34 6.45 -7.41
N GLU A 90 0.11 7.74 -7.64
CA GLU A 90 0.01 8.71 -6.55
C GLU A 90 -1.21 8.44 -5.66
N THR A 91 -2.34 8.06 -6.25
CA THR A 91 -3.54 7.64 -5.52
C THR A 91 -3.26 6.46 -4.60
N LYS A 92 -2.60 5.42 -5.10
CA LYS A 92 -2.23 4.23 -4.32
C LYS A 92 -1.18 4.54 -3.25
N ARG A 93 -0.23 5.43 -3.52
CA ARG A 93 0.73 5.92 -2.50
C ARG A 93 0.02 6.65 -1.37
N ALA A 94 -0.94 7.52 -1.68
CA ALA A 94 -1.73 8.23 -0.70
C ALA A 94 -2.62 7.28 0.12
N GLU A 95 -3.19 6.24 -0.49
CA GLU A 95 -3.93 5.19 0.22
C GLU A 95 -3.01 4.43 1.20
N LEU A 96 -1.83 4.01 0.73
CA LEU A 96 -0.85 3.31 1.56
C LEU A 96 -0.37 4.15 2.74
N ALA A 97 -0.15 5.45 2.53
CA ALA A 97 0.24 6.38 3.59
C ALA A 97 -0.86 6.49 4.66
N ARG A 98 -2.13 6.63 4.25
CA ARG A 98 -3.29 6.67 5.16
C ARG A 98 -3.40 5.40 6.01
N LEU A 99 -3.22 4.22 5.41
CA LEU A 99 -3.28 2.95 6.12
C LEU A 99 -2.15 2.79 7.14
N ARG A 100 -0.96 3.32 6.85
CA ARG A 100 0.18 3.29 7.78
C ARG A 100 -0.03 4.24 8.97
N GLN A 101 -0.51 5.45 8.72
CA GLN A 101 -0.81 6.43 9.78
C GLN A 101 -1.93 5.93 10.70
N GLY A 102 -2.99 5.32 10.15
CA GLY A 102 -4.05 4.70 10.94
C GLY A 102 -3.62 3.46 11.73
N GLY A 103 -2.46 2.86 11.41
CA GLY A 103 -1.88 1.74 12.15
C GLY A 103 -0.96 2.16 13.30
N ALA A 104 -0.29 3.31 13.18
CA ALA A 104 0.60 3.83 14.22
C ALA A 104 -0.14 4.23 15.51
N ALA A 105 -1.41 4.61 15.42
CA ALA A 105 -2.25 4.94 16.57
C ALA A 105 -2.77 3.72 17.35
N GLU A 106 -2.60 2.50 16.83
CA GLU A 106 -3.21 1.27 17.38
C GLU A 106 -2.17 0.27 17.92
N ALA A 107 -0.88 0.61 17.91
CA ALA A 107 0.20 -0.21 18.46
C ALA A 107 0.37 0.07 19.97
N PRO A 108 0.12 -0.90 20.88
CA PRO A 108 0.52 -0.75 22.27
C PRO A 108 2.04 -0.86 22.40
N ALA A 109 2.60 -0.13 23.36
CA ALA A 109 3.98 -0.30 23.80
C ALA A 109 4.25 -1.78 24.13
N PRO A 110 5.48 -2.29 23.91
CA PRO A 110 5.83 -3.63 24.34
C PRO A 110 5.55 -3.76 25.85
N ASP A 111 4.82 -4.81 26.22
CA ASP A 111 4.46 -5.12 27.61
C ASP A 111 5.76 -5.33 28.40
N GLN A 112 6.25 -4.28 29.06
CA GLN A 112 7.41 -4.32 29.95
C GLN A 112 7.03 -4.97 31.29
N ARG A 113 6.44 -6.18 31.24
CA ARG A 113 6.41 -7.04 32.41
C ARG A 113 7.78 -7.66 32.54
N THR A 114 8.70 -6.89 33.11
CA THR A 114 9.92 -7.38 33.73
C THR A 114 9.53 -8.61 34.57
N PRO A 115 10.04 -9.82 34.30
CA PRO A 115 9.86 -10.89 35.26
C PRO A 115 10.52 -10.43 36.56
N ALA A 116 9.72 -10.32 37.62
CA ALA A 116 10.26 -10.13 38.95
C ALA A 116 11.26 -11.26 39.19
N SER A 117 12.52 -10.89 39.39
CA SER A 117 13.57 -11.78 39.85
C SER A 117 13.04 -12.58 41.03
N ILE A 118 12.93 -13.89 40.86
CA ILE A 118 12.74 -14.80 41.99
C ILE A 118 14.12 -14.92 42.61
N ASP A 119 14.37 -14.14 43.66
CA ASP A 119 15.51 -14.37 44.53
C ASP A 119 15.25 -15.70 45.28
N LEU A 120 16.13 -16.67 45.04
CA LEU A 120 16.25 -17.93 45.78
C LEU A 120 17.24 -17.78 46.92
#